data_AF-L8GNF4-F1
#
_entry.id   AF-L8GNF4-F1
#
_cell.length_a   1.000
_cell.length_b   1.000
_cell.length_c   1.000
_cell.angle_alpha   90.00
_cell.angle_beta   90.00
_cell.angle_gamma   90.00
#
_symmetry.space_group_name_H-M   'P 1'
#
loop_
_entity.id
_entity.type
_entity.pdbx_description
1 polymer ?
#
loop_
_entity_poly.entity_id
_entity_poly.type
_entity_poly.pdbx_seq_one_letter_code
_entity_poly.pdbx_strand_id
1 'polypeptide(L)'
;MVVAGGYLGPYSDQGKPDLRNKNYCVVPCEEGDFVFLLSNGAWRNLQPFYLRHDITAADREADYPFLAHCPHHRTWAEVQGDRLLHPWDTAVTLPLLARCLARAAADAQGGLSAEAIVRAFIDHAQQATQPVRQWIMDNPGRRLVGYDLCAGWMGEASCVCLAVGRRTSDP
;
A
#
# COMPACT_ATOMS: atom_id res chain seq x y z
N MET A 1 5.59 -5.73 7.67
CA MET A 1 5.33 -4.63 6.72
C MET A 1 4.79 -3.45 7.49
N VAL A 2 5.50 -2.31 7.48
CA VAL A 2 5.11 -1.08 8.20
C VAL A 2 4.86 0.00 7.17
N VAL A 3 3.62 0.50 7.09
CA VAL A 3 3.26 1.61 6.20
C VAL A 3 3.48 2.92 6.96
N ALA A 4 4.35 3.80 6.44
CA ALA A 4 4.58 5.11 7.00
C ALA A 4 3.51 6.09 6.47
N GLY A 5 2.46 6.30 7.26
CA GLY A 5 1.34 7.18 6.91
C GLY A 5 0.15 6.94 7.81
N GLY A 6 0.26 7.31 9.09
CA GLY A 6 -0.84 7.23 10.05
C GLY A 6 -1.23 8.62 10.55
N TYR A 7 -2.54 8.90 10.60
CA TYR A 7 -3.07 10.02 11.39
C TYR A 7 -2.71 9.80 12.86
N LEU A 8 -2.52 10.83 13.68
CA LEU A 8 -2.50 10.61 15.13
C LEU A 8 -3.91 10.19 15.57
N GLY A 9 -4.03 9.12 16.37
CA GLY A 9 -5.32 8.78 16.98
C GLY A 9 -5.80 9.91 17.90
N PRO A 10 -7.10 9.94 18.25
CA PRO A 10 -7.61 10.88 19.24
C PRO A 10 -6.85 10.74 20.58
N TYR A 11 -6.92 11.78 21.40
CA TYR A 11 -6.38 11.71 22.76
C TYR A 11 -7.27 10.80 23.62
N SER A 12 -6.65 10.03 24.51
CA SER A 12 -7.39 9.38 25.60
C SER A 12 -7.95 10.43 26.57
N ASP A 13 -8.87 10.02 27.44
CA ASP A 13 -9.44 10.87 28.51
C ASP A 13 -8.36 11.48 29.44
N GLN A 14 -7.14 10.94 29.41
CA GLN A 14 -5.97 11.43 30.14
C GLN A 14 -5.07 12.38 29.32
N GLY A 15 -5.50 12.82 28.13
CA GLY A 15 -4.75 13.72 27.25
C GLY A 15 -3.52 13.10 26.60
N LYS A 16 -3.40 11.76 26.59
CA LYS A 16 -2.28 11.05 25.92
C LYS A 16 -2.68 10.68 24.48
N PRO A 17 -1.77 10.78 23.50
CA PRO A 17 -2.07 10.37 22.14
C PRO A 17 -2.37 8.88 22.09
N ASP A 18 -3.47 8.49 21.45
CA ASP A 18 -3.75 7.08 21.22
C ASP A 18 -2.89 6.56 20.05
N LEU A 19 -1.99 5.64 20.40
CA LEU A 19 -1.01 5.05 19.48
C LEU A 19 -1.44 3.67 18.97
N ARG A 20 -2.68 3.23 19.19
CA ARG A 20 -3.14 1.90 18.74
C ARG A 20 -3.08 1.71 17.23
N ASN A 21 -3.05 2.79 16.46
CA ASN A 21 -2.82 2.77 15.02
C ASN A 21 -1.34 2.78 14.61
N LYS A 22 -0.42 2.95 15.58
CA LYS A 22 1.02 2.75 15.41
C LYS A 22 1.36 1.35 15.88
N ASN A 23 1.56 0.46 14.92
CA ASN A 23 2.02 -0.89 15.23
C ASN A 23 3.55 -0.91 15.29
N TYR A 24 4.11 -1.35 16.42
CA TYR A 24 5.53 -1.67 16.52
C TYR A 24 5.69 -3.16 16.24
N CYS A 25 6.35 -3.48 15.14
CA CYS A 25 6.62 -4.86 14.76
C CYS A 25 8.12 -5.09 14.78
N VAL A 26 8.56 -6.08 15.55
CA VAL A 26 9.93 -6.60 15.53
C VAL A 26 9.88 -7.90 14.76
N VAL A 27 10.54 -7.95 13.60
CA VAL A 27 10.64 -9.14 12.77
C VAL A 27 12.13 -9.49 12.68
N PRO A 28 12.55 -10.70 13.05
CA PRO A 28 13.92 -11.13 12.81
C PRO A 28 14.14 -11.21 11.29
N CYS A 29 15.29 -10.72 10.82
CA CYS A 29 15.71 -10.80 9.44
C CYS A 29 17.02 -11.57 9.33
N GLU A 30 17.18 -12.32 8.25
CA GLU A 30 18.36 -13.09 7.93
C GLU A 30 19.10 -12.51 6.73
N GLU A 31 20.36 -12.93 6.54
CA GLU A 31 21.13 -12.57 5.35
C GLU A 31 20.42 -13.05 4.08
N GLY A 32 20.22 -12.16 3.11
CA GLY A 32 19.45 -12.42 1.90
C GLY A 32 17.99 -11.93 1.97
N ASP A 33 17.50 -11.49 3.13
CA ASP A 33 16.21 -10.82 3.23
C ASP A 33 16.22 -9.42 2.62
N PHE A 34 15.03 -8.92 2.29
CA PHE A 34 14.84 -7.54 1.82
C PHE A 34 13.85 -6.80 2.71
N VAL A 35 14.22 -5.58 3.09
CA VAL A 35 13.34 -4.63 3.76
C VAL A 35 13.02 -3.52 2.78
N PHE A 36 11.74 -3.33 2.45
CA PHE A 36 11.31 -2.22 1.61
C PHE A 36 10.25 -1.36 2.30
N LEU A 37 10.32 -0.07 1.98
CA LEU A 37 9.42 0.98 2.46
C LEU A 37 8.74 1.59 1.25
N LEU A 38 7.42 1.70 1.33
CA LEU A 38 6.59 2.27 0.27
C LEU A 38 5.93 3.54 0.78
N SER A 39 5.97 4.58 -0.03
CA SER A 39 5.09 5.75 0.13
C SER A 39 3.62 5.35 0.03
N ASN A 40 2.72 6.20 0.53
CA ASN A 40 1.28 5.99 0.40
C ASN A 40 0.84 5.82 -1.07
N GLY A 41 1.42 6.56 -2.01
CA GLY A 41 1.04 6.42 -3.42
C GLY A 41 1.48 5.10 -4.04
N ALA A 42 2.68 4.61 -3.71
CA ALA A 42 3.10 3.27 -4.12
C ALA A 42 2.23 2.17 -3.46
N TRP A 43 1.95 2.31 -2.16
CA TRP A 43 1.12 1.36 -1.40
C TRP A 43 -0.32 1.27 -1.92
N ARG A 44 -0.98 2.41 -2.18
CA ARG A 44 -2.37 2.44 -2.69
C ARG A 44 -2.52 1.75 -4.03
N ASN A 45 -1.50 1.83 -4.88
CA ASN A 45 -1.49 1.12 -6.16
C ASN A 45 -1.26 -0.40 -6.01
N LEU A 46 -1.09 -0.94 -4.81
CA LEU A 46 -1.15 -2.38 -4.53
C LEU A 46 -2.51 -2.80 -3.94
N GLN A 47 -3.34 -1.84 -3.55
CA GLN A 47 -4.60 -2.12 -2.87
C GLN A 47 -5.74 -2.33 -3.87
N PRO A 48 -6.58 -3.37 -3.67
CA PRO A 48 -7.65 -3.73 -4.61
C PRO A 48 -8.64 -2.61 -4.84
N PHE A 49 -8.92 -1.85 -3.79
CA PHE A 49 -9.83 -0.72 -3.78
C PHE A 49 -9.49 0.31 -4.88
N TYR A 50 -8.20 0.59 -5.10
CA TYR A 50 -7.77 1.54 -6.13
C TYR A 50 -7.49 0.89 -7.48
N LEU A 51 -7.46 -0.44 -7.57
CA LEU A 51 -7.07 -1.18 -8.77
C LEU A 51 -8.23 -1.80 -9.53
N ARG A 52 -9.39 -1.99 -8.89
CA ARG A 52 -10.52 -2.70 -9.48
C ARG A 52 -11.47 -1.77 -10.20
N HIS A 53 -11.67 -2.06 -11.48
CA HIS A 53 -12.77 -1.53 -12.30
C HIS A 53 -14.08 -2.32 -12.15
N ASP A 54 -14.01 -3.51 -11.54
CA ASP A 54 -15.10 -4.47 -11.39
C ASP A 54 -15.72 -4.49 -9.98
N ILE A 55 -15.46 -3.48 -9.15
CA ILE A 55 -16.17 -3.31 -7.87
C ILE A 55 -17.63 -3.00 -8.22
N THR A 56 -18.50 -3.99 -8.06
CA THR A 56 -19.93 -3.84 -8.31
C THR A 56 -20.55 -2.87 -7.30
N ALA A 57 -21.76 -2.36 -7.57
CA ALA A 57 -22.48 -1.55 -6.58
C ALA A 57 -22.72 -2.32 -5.26
N ALA A 58 -22.82 -3.65 -5.30
CA ALA A 58 -22.93 -4.51 -4.13
C ALA A 58 -21.59 -4.63 -3.38
N ASP A 59 -20.47 -4.77 -4.10
CA ASP A 59 -19.13 -4.70 -3.50
C ASP A 59 -18.89 -3.32 -2.89
N ARG A 60 -19.44 -2.24 -3.48
CA ARG A 60 -19.42 -0.89 -2.92
C ARG A 60 -20.35 -0.69 -1.73
N GLU A 61 -21.46 -1.41 -1.57
CA GLU A 61 -22.24 -1.36 -0.33
C GLU A 61 -21.55 -2.18 0.78
N ALA A 62 -20.82 -3.23 0.40
CA ALA A 62 -19.93 -3.97 1.30
C ALA A 62 -18.62 -3.21 1.63
N ASP A 63 -18.12 -2.38 0.71
CA ASP A 63 -16.92 -1.52 0.80
C ASP A 63 -17.23 -0.03 1.11
N TYR A 64 -18.49 0.43 1.09
CA TYR A 64 -18.88 1.73 1.64
C TYR A 64 -18.55 1.77 3.13
N PRO A 65 -18.61 0.66 3.86
CA PRO A 65 -17.90 0.45 5.11
C PRO A 65 -16.37 0.63 5.09
N PHE A 66 -15.74 1.07 4.01
CA PHE A 66 -14.29 1.29 3.92
C PHE A 66 -13.92 2.69 3.40
N LEU A 67 -14.75 3.30 2.54
CA LEU A 67 -14.63 4.74 2.23
C LEU A 67 -15.42 5.61 3.20
N ALA A 68 -16.61 5.19 3.57
CA ALA A 68 -17.36 5.76 4.68
C ALA A 68 -16.77 5.23 6.01
N HIS A 69 -16.36 3.95 6.06
CA HIS A 69 -15.46 3.46 7.13
C HIS A 69 -13.96 3.37 6.74
N CYS A 70 -13.42 4.53 6.41
CA CYS A 70 -12.22 4.93 7.16
C CYS A 70 -12.45 4.65 8.67
N PRO A 71 -11.47 4.75 9.56
CA PRO A 71 -11.73 4.83 11.00
C PRO A 71 -12.60 6.06 11.44
N HIS A 72 -13.52 6.53 10.59
CA HIS A 72 -14.49 7.61 10.76
C HIS A 72 -15.93 7.13 10.96
N HIS A 73 -16.25 5.85 10.80
CA HIS A 73 -17.59 5.30 11.11
C HIS A 73 -17.58 4.17 12.13
N ARG A 74 -16.41 3.69 12.51
CA ARG A 74 -16.24 3.17 13.86
C ARG A 74 -15.92 4.34 14.76
N THR A 75 -16.67 4.52 15.84
CA THR A 75 -16.13 5.35 16.92
C THR A 75 -14.80 4.72 17.36
N TRP A 76 -13.87 5.52 17.84
CA TRP A 76 -12.58 5.01 18.33
C TRP A 76 -12.73 3.97 19.47
N ALA A 77 -13.92 3.89 20.07
CA ALA A 77 -14.36 2.88 21.02
C ALA A 77 -14.72 1.52 20.39
N GLU A 78 -15.11 1.48 19.12
CA GLU A 78 -15.50 0.26 18.37
C GLU A 78 -14.32 -0.46 17.71
N VAL A 79 -13.14 0.14 17.71
CA VAL A 79 -11.89 -0.52 17.30
C VAL A 79 -11.41 -1.40 18.45
N GLN A 80 -11.87 -2.65 18.50
CA GLN A 80 -11.38 -3.67 19.45
C GLN A 80 -10.43 -4.67 18.78
N GLY A 81 -9.27 -4.91 19.41
CA GLY A 81 -8.31 -5.98 19.06
C GLY A 81 -7.09 -5.55 18.23
N ASP A 82 -6.09 -6.44 18.18
CA ASP A 82 -4.75 -6.25 17.58
C ASP A 82 -4.71 -6.28 16.05
N ARG A 83 -5.84 -6.51 15.37
CA ARG A 83 -5.90 -6.70 13.92
C ARG A 83 -6.29 -5.42 13.18
N LEU A 84 -5.27 -4.63 12.85
CA LEU A 84 -5.38 -3.48 11.95
C LEU A 84 -5.34 -3.85 10.46
N LEU A 85 -5.01 -5.10 10.11
CA LEU A 85 -4.99 -5.56 8.71
C LEU A 85 -6.38 -6.05 8.32
N HIS A 86 -6.99 -5.40 7.34
CA HIS A 86 -8.28 -5.82 6.82
C HIS A 86 -8.12 -7.18 6.12
N PRO A 87 -9.10 -8.11 6.20
CA PRO A 87 -9.01 -9.40 5.51
C PRO A 87 -8.68 -9.30 4.01
N TRP A 88 -9.02 -8.17 3.38
CA TRP A 88 -8.74 -7.89 1.97
C TRP A 88 -7.28 -7.53 1.70
N ASP A 89 -6.58 -6.92 2.66
CA ASP A 89 -5.13 -6.66 2.55
C ASP A 89 -4.37 -8.00 2.43
N THR A 90 -4.81 -9.02 3.17
CA THR A 90 -4.20 -10.35 3.10
C THR A 90 -4.61 -11.11 1.84
N ALA A 91 -5.89 -11.09 1.47
CA ALA A 91 -6.42 -11.93 0.40
C ALA A 91 -6.02 -11.47 -1.01
N VAL A 92 -5.72 -10.17 -1.21
CA VAL A 92 -5.49 -9.61 -2.55
C VAL A 92 -4.21 -8.79 -2.65
N THR A 93 -3.89 -7.95 -1.66
CA THR A 93 -2.65 -7.14 -1.69
C THR A 93 -1.40 -8.03 -1.63
N LEU A 94 -1.38 -9.08 -0.81
CA LEU A 94 -0.24 -10.00 -0.73
C LEU A 94 0.01 -10.78 -2.05
N PRO A 95 -1.00 -11.34 -2.74
CA PRO A 95 -0.81 -11.89 -4.07
C PRO A 95 -0.25 -10.89 -5.10
N LEU A 96 -0.70 -9.63 -5.08
CA LEU A 96 -0.18 -8.60 -5.99
C LEU A 96 1.27 -8.25 -5.67
N LEU A 97 1.59 -8.12 -4.38
CA LEU A 97 2.96 -7.97 -3.90
C LEU A 97 3.85 -9.11 -4.39
N ALA A 98 3.41 -10.36 -4.20
CA ALA A 98 4.13 -11.55 -4.65
C ALA A 98 4.36 -11.56 -6.17
N ARG A 99 3.39 -11.09 -6.97
CA ARG A 99 3.55 -10.95 -8.43
C ARG A 99 4.60 -9.90 -8.80
N CYS A 100 4.64 -8.76 -8.11
CA CYS A 100 5.68 -7.75 -8.33
C CYS A 100 7.07 -8.33 -8.04
N LEU A 101 7.21 -9.04 -6.93
CA LEU A 101 8.47 -9.68 -6.54
C LEU A 101 8.88 -10.81 -7.50
N ALA A 102 7.91 -11.61 -7.97
CA ALA A 102 8.17 -12.65 -8.97
C ALA A 102 8.67 -12.07 -10.30
N ARG A 103 8.11 -10.92 -10.74
CA ARG A 103 8.61 -10.19 -11.92
C ARG A 103 10.02 -9.67 -11.69
N ALA A 104 10.26 -9.02 -10.55
CA ALA A 104 11.60 -8.55 -10.17
C ALA A 104 12.64 -9.69 -10.18
N ALA A 105 12.26 -10.88 -9.71
CA ALA A 105 13.14 -12.05 -9.71
C ALA A 105 13.38 -12.59 -11.13
N ALA A 106 12.37 -12.58 -12.00
CA ALA A 106 12.48 -13.07 -13.38
C ALA A 106 13.35 -12.17 -14.25
N ASP A 107 13.28 -10.85 -14.05
CA ASP A 107 14.04 -9.87 -14.85
C ASP A 107 15.50 -9.73 -14.38
N ALA A 108 15.82 -10.20 -13.17
CA ALA A 108 17.15 -10.08 -12.60
C ALA A 108 18.06 -11.26 -13.01
N GLN A 109 18.97 -10.99 -13.95
CA GLN A 109 20.04 -11.89 -14.36
C GLN A 109 21.05 -12.08 -13.21
N GLY A 110 20.72 -12.92 -12.23
CA GLY A 110 21.55 -13.13 -11.02
C GLY A 110 20.77 -13.26 -9.71
N GLY A 111 19.44 -13.23 -9.75
CA GLY A 111 18.58 -13.33 -8.57
C GLY A 111 18.04 -11.98 -8.11
N LEU A 112 17.09 -12.02 -7.17
CA LEU A 112 16.38 -10.83 -6.70
C LEU A 112 17.35 -9.81 -6.09
N SER A 113 17.24 -8.55 -6.50
CA SER A 113 18.04 -7.45 -5.97
C SER A 113 17.15 -6.32 -5.46
N ALA A 114 17.70 -5.46 -4.58
CA ALA A 114 16.97 -4.32 -4.06
C ALA A 114 16.52 -3.36 -5.18
N GLU A 115 17.36 -3.17 -6.20
CA GLU A 115 17.03 -2.36 -7.36
C GLU A 115 15.88 -2.98 -8.17
N ALA A 116 15.91 -4.29 -8.41
CA ALA A 116 14.84 -4.97 -9.14
C ALA A 116 13.50 -4.86 -8.42
N ILE A 117 13.50 -4.99 -7.08
CA ILE A 117 12.30 -4.79 -6.24
C ILE A 117 11.76 -3.37 -6.39
N VAL A 118 12.62 -2.36 -6.27
CA VAL A 118 12.22 -0.95 -6.42
C VAL A 118 11.60 -0.71 -7.79
N ARG A 119 12.26 -1.15 -8.87
CA ARG A 119 11.75 -1.02 -10.24
C ARG A 119 10.39 -1.68 -10.40
N ALA A 120 10.23 -2.91 -9.92
CA ALA A 120 8.95 -3.62 -10.01
C ALA A 120 7.79 -2.87 -9.34
N PHE A 121 8.00 -2.24 -8.18
CA PHE A 121 6.95 -1.45 -7.53
C PHE A 121 6.62 -0.16 -8.27
N ILE A 122 7.64 0.55 -8.76
CA ILE A 122 7.44 1.79 -9.52
C ILE A 122 6.76 1.50 -10.85
N ASP A 123 7.20 0.47 -11.57
CA ASP A 123 6.60 0.05 -12.84
C ASP A 123 5.15 -0.41 -12.65
N HIS A 124 4.86 -1.14 -11.57
CA HIS A 124 3.48 -1.50 -11.22
C HIS A 124 2.62 -0.26 -10.97
N ALA A 125 3.09 0.72 -10.19
CA ALA A 125 2.35 1.96 -9.95
C ALA A 125 2.13 2.76 -11.25
N GLN A 126 3.12 2.79 -12.16
CA GLN A 126 2.99 3.43 -13.46
C GLN A 126 1.95 2.72 -14.36
N GLN A 127 1.96 1.39 -14.38
CA GLN A 127 0.99 0.58 -15.14
C GLN A 127 -0.42 0.75 -14.57
N ALA A 128 -0.56 0.64 -13.24
CA ALA A 128 -1.83 0.81 -12.54
C ALA A 128 -2.46 2.18 -12.81
N THR A 129 -1.65 3.23 -12.89
CA THR A 129 -2.12 4.61 -13.13
C THR A 129 -2.26 4.99 -14.61
N GLN A 130 -1.98 4.08 -15.54
CA GLN A 130 -2.10 4.38 -16.97
C GLN A 130 -3.52 4.82 -17.37
N PRO A 131 -4.61 4.15 -16.95
CA PRO A 131 -5.97 4.54 -17.34
C PRO A 131 -6.34 5.95 -16.87
N VAL A 132 -6.02 6.28 -15.62
CA VAL A 132 -6.30 7.60 -15.05
C VAL A 132 -5.45 8.70 -15.70
N ARG A 133 -4.17 8.42 -16.02
CA ARG A 133 -3.33 9.38 -16.76
C ARG A 133 -3.88 9.65 -18.15
N GLN A 134 -4.30 8.61 -18.86
CA GLN A 134 -4.91 8.74 -20.19
C GLN A 134 -6.19 9.58 -20.12
N TRP A 135 -7.08 9.29 -19.16
CA TRP A 135 -8.31 10.05 -18.98
C TRP A 135 -8.04 11.54 -18.73
N ILE A 136 -7.07 11.86 -17.87
CA ILE A 136 -6.69 13.26 -17.57
C ILE A 136 -6.18 13.98 -18.82
N MET A 137 -5.38 13.31 -19.65
CA MET A 137 -4.88 13.87 -20.92
C MET A 137 -6.02 14.13 -21.90
N ASP A 138 -6.98 13.22 -21.98
CA ASP A 138 -8.11 13.31 -22.92
C ASP A 138 -9.21 14.27 -22.45
N ASN A 139 -9.24 14.62 -21.16
CA ASN A 139 -10.28 15.45 -20.54
C ASN A 139 -9.70 16.67 -19.79
N PRO A 140 -8.94 17.55 -20.47
CA PRO A 140 -8.30 18.69 -19.82
C PRO A 140 -9.33 19.59 -19.13
N GLY A 141 -9.06 19.96 -17.88
CA GLY A 141 -9.94 20.82 -17.07
C GLY A 141 -11.18 20.14 -16.50
N ARG A 142 -11.42 18.85 -16.79
CA ARG A 142 -12.53 18.09 -16.20
C ARG A 142 -12.06 17.39 -14.92
N ARG A 143 -12.94 17.36 -13.93
CA ARG A 143 -12.70 16.61 -12.68
C ARG A 143 -13.05 15.14 -12.89
N LEU A 144 -12.15 14.24 -12.51
CA LEU A 144 -12.47 12.82 -12.41
C LEU A 144 -13.47 12.63 -11.26
N VAL A 145 -14.68 12.18 -11.58
CA VAL A 145 -15.74 11.94 -10.60
C VAL A 145 -15.85 10.44 -10.38
N GLY A 146 -15.17 9.96 -9.33
CA GLY A 146 -15.24 8.58 -8.89
C GLY A 146 -14.07 7.70 -9.36
N TYR A 147 -13.68 6.76 -8.51
CA TYR A 147 -12.61 5.77 -8.77
C TYR A 147 -13.08 4.60 -9.65
N ASP A 148 -14.36 4.57 -10.04
CA ASP A 148 -14.97 3.63 -11.00
C ASP A 148 -14.31 3.69 -12.37
N LEU A 149 -14.04 4.94 -12.78
CA LEU A 149 -13.83 5.26 -14.19
C LEU A 149 -12.43 4.88 -14.62
N CYS A 150 -11.48 4.93 -13.69
CA CYS A 150 -10.07 4.67 -13.93
C CYS A 150 -9.43 4.02 -12.70
N ALA A 151 -8.87 2.82 -12.88
CA ALA A 151 -7.99 2.22 -11.89
C ALA A 151 -6.69 3.04 -11.75
N GLY A 152 -6.07 2.85 -10.59
CA GLY A 152 -4.84 3.50 -10.16
C GLY A 152 -5.09 4.73 -9.30
N TRP A 153 -4.25 4.91 -8.28
CA TRP A 153 -4.25 6.12 -7.48
C TRP A 153 -3.14 7.06 -7.96
N MET A 154 -3.51 8.28 -8.34
CA MET A 154 -2.58 9.33 -8.77
C MET A 154 -1.98 10.07 -7.57
N GLY A 155 -0.66 10.03 -7.47
CA GLY A 155 0.14 10.84 -6.54
C GLY A 155 1.60 10.39 -6.55
N GLU A 156 2.41 10.91 -5.62
CA GLU A 156 3.81 10.54 -5.53
C GLU A 156 3.97 9.05 -5.15
N ALA A 157 4.75 8.32 -5.94
CA ALA A 157 5.09 6.92 -5.69
C ALA A 157 6.61 6.79 -5.52
N SER A 158 7.02 6.61 -4.26
CA SER A 158 8.40 6.39 -3.83
C SER A 158 8.55 5.03 -3.17
N CYS A 159 9.67 4.35 -3.41
CA CYS A 159 10.06 3.07 -2.82
C CYS A 159 11.54 3.10 -2.44
N VAL A 160 11.86 2.64 -1.23
CA VAL A 160 13.24 2.40 -0.77
C VAL A 160 13.35 0.91 -0.44
N CYS A 161 14.38 0.23 -0.92
CA CYS A 161 14.64 -1.17 -0.60
C CYS A 161 16.08 -1.33 -0.10
N LEU A 162 16.22 -2.10 0.98
CA LEU A 162 17.46 -2.44 1.66
C LEU A 162 17.63 -3.95 1.59
N ALA A 163 18.79 -4.41 1.12
CA ALA A 163 19.18 -5.82 1.25
C ALA A 163 19.76 -6.03 2.65
N VAL A 164 19.30 -7.06 3.35
CA VAL A 164 19.84 -7.48 4.65
C VAL A 164 21.07 -8.33 4.38
N GLY A 165 22.21 -7.87 4.88
CA GLY A 165 23.48 -8.56 4.76
C GLY A 165 24.30 -8.42 6.03
N ARG A 166 25.38 -9.20 6.14
CA ARG A 166 26.34 -9.00 7.22
C ARG A 166 27.04 -7.67 7.02
N ARG A 167 27.25 -6.96 8.13
CA ARG A 167 28.15 -5.80 8.14
C ARG A 167 29.54 -6.31 7.82
N THR A 168 30.02 -6.07 6.60
CA THR A 168 31.42 -6.30 6.26
C THR A 168 32.23 -5.32 7.11
N SER A 169 33.12 -5.85 7.93
CA SER A 169 33.97 -5.09 8.83
C SER A 169 35.12 -4.42 8.07
N ASP A 170 34.81 -3.63 7.04
CA ASP A 170 35.79 -2.78 6.37
C ASP A 170 35.39 -1.30 6.54
N PRO A 171 36.29 -0.46 7.11
CA PRO A 171 36.07 0.96 7.34
C PRO A 171 36.10 1.81 6.07
#